data_AF-A0A8K0XAQ2-F1
#
_entry.id   AF-A0A8K0XAQ2-F1
#
_cell.length_a   1.000
_cell.length_b   1.000
_cell.length_c   1.000
_cell.angle_alpha   90.00
_cell.angle_beta   90.00
_cell.angle_gamma   90.00
#
_symmetry.space_group_name_H-M   'P 1'
#
loop_
_entity.id
_entity.type
_entity.pdbx_description
1 polymer ?
#
loop_
_entity_poly.entity_id
_entity_poly.type
_entity_poly.pdbx_seq_one_letter_code
_entity_poly.pdbx_strand_id
1 'polypeptide(L)'
;MTSPGRIARALAVFGVDEVVVYDDMAGAPAAPPPEDPHAGKNKRQQDGRRQQGFNPKSQHSHDAESSLTVDVDPCHFLTHLLSYLEAPPFMRKALFPIHPNLRLAGLLPTMDMPHHPNPIDTPIAYREGVTVEGMPPSGKGTLVDIGTKGHVAVDDEIPPKTRVTLHLPQGDHGPAEAVNPAAPREEGGFYWGYNVRKASALSAVFEECPHEGGYDVSIGTSDRGETVAKVFPDQRRPLKFKHMLVVFGGPKGIEFAASNDPKLAAMGVYGSGTSELFDHWLNILPGQGSRVVRTDEAMYIGLSGLRRLWDSN
;
A
#
# COMPACT_ATOMS: atom_id res chain seq x y z
N MET A 1 5.67 13.78 8.75
CA MET A 1 4.33 13.38 8.27
C MET A 1 4.09 13.63 6.78
N THR A 2 4.95 14.39 6.08
CA THR A 2 4.78 14.62 4.63
C THR A 2 5.23 13.44 3.76
N SER A 3 6.19 12.63 4.21
CA SER A 3 6.77 11.55 3.38
C SER A 3 5.78 10.48 2.94
N PRO A 4 4.91 9.89 3.80
CA PRO A 4 3.91 8.93 3.33
C PRO A 4 2.95 9.50 2.29
N GLY A 5 2.54 10.76 2.46
CA GLY A 5 1.71 11.46 1.47
C GLY A 5 2.42 11.71 0.14
N ARG A 6 3.73 12.00 0.17
CA ARG A 6 4.55 12.13 -1.04
C ARG A 6 4.73 10.79 -1.76
N ILE A 7 4.92 9.70 -1.01
CA ILE A 7 4.98 8.34 -1.56
C ILE A 7 3.65 8.00 -2.24
N ALA A 8 2.52 8.18 -1.55
CA ALA A 8 1.18 7.94 -2.12
C ALA A 8 0.94 8.75 -3.40
N ARG A 9 1.34 10.04 -3.40
CA ARG A 9 1.26 10.89 -4.59
C ARG A 9 2.14 10.40 -5.72
N ALA A 10 3.36 9.95 -5.46
CA ALA A 10 4.22 9.39 -6.51
C ALA A 10 3.56 8.15 -7.13
N LEU A 11 3.07 7.21 -6.30
CA LEU A 11 2.37 6.01 -6.77
C LEU A 11 1.18 6.37 -7.68
N ALA A 12 0.33 7.30 -7.24
CA ALA A 12 -0.84 7.73 -8.00
C ALA A 12 -0.47 8.45 -9.31
N VAL A 13 0.50 9.38 -9.28
CA VAL A 13 0.90 10.19 -10.45
C VAL A 13 1.52 9.34 -11.56
N PHE A 14 2.27 8.29 -11.20
CA PHE A 14 2.92 7.42 -12.17
C PHE A 14 2.08 6.19 -12.54
N GLY A 15 0.86 6.07 -12.03
CA GLY A 15 -0.05 4.96 -12.36
C GLY A 15 0.47 3.62 -11.86
N VAL A 16 1.02 3.57 -10.65
CA VAL A 16 1.51 2.32 -10.05
C VAL A 16 0.34 1.46 -9.62
N ASP A 17 0.35 0.16 -9.94
CA ASP A 17 -0.76 -0.78 -9.68
C ASP A 17 -0.63 -1.52 -8.33
N GLU A 18 0.59 -1.68 -7.81
CA GLU A 18 0.87 -2.35 -6.53
C GLU A 18 2.02 -1.62 -5.82
N VAL A 19 1.87 -1.41 -4.50
CA VAL A 19 2.96 -1.02 -3.62
C VAL A 19 3.22 -2.12 -2.60
N VAL A 20 4.47 -2.56 -2.54
CA VAL A 20 4.96 -3.55 -1.57
C VAL A 20 5.81 -2.82 -0.53
N VAL A 21 5.37 -2.83 0.72
CA VAL A 21 6.13 -2.30 1.86
C VAL A 21 6.83 -3.46 2.55
N TYR A 22 8.15 -3.52 2.44
CA TYR A 22 8.95 -4.60 3.02
C TYR A 22 9.74 -4.13 4.25
N ASP A 23 9.95 -5.05 5.20
CA ASP A 23 10.78 -4.81 6.37
C ASP A 23 12.27 -4.97 6.01
N ASP A 24 13.05 -3.91 6.14
CA ASP A 24 14.49 -3.91 5.87
C ASP A 24 15.33 -4.36 7.09
N MET A 25 14.67 -4.75 8.18
CA MET A 25 15.22 -5.21 9.45
C MET A 25 14.73 -6.62 9.86
N ALA A 26 14.22 -7.41 8.91
CA ALA A 26 13.57 -8.71 9.17
C ALA A 26 14.35 -9.69 10.09
N GLY A 27 15.69 -9.70 9.99
CA GLY A 27 16.58 -10.53 10.82
C GLY A 27 17.14 -9.84 12.08
N ALA A 28 16.80 -8.58 12.31
CA ALA A 28 17.22 -7.85 13.51
C ALA A 28 16.39 -8.31 14.73
N PRO A 29 16.98 -8.31 15.95
CA PRO A 29 16.22 -8.59 17.16
C PRO A 29 15.08 -7.57 17.32
N ALA A 30 13.88 -8.07 17.66
CA ALA A 30 12.71 -7.24 17.89
C ALA A 30 13.01 -6.13 18.91
N ALA A 31 12.57 -4.91 18.62
CA ALA A 31 12.71 -3.80 19.58
C ALA A 31 12.04 -4.17 20.91
N PRO A 32 12.65 -3.85 22.06
CA PRO A 32 12.01 -4.06 23.34
C PRO A 32 10.69 -3.27 23.39
N PRO A 33 9.64 -3.79 24.06
CA PRO A 33 8.37 -3.10 24.17
C PRO A 33 8.58 -1.71 24.82
N PRO A 34 7.79 -0.70 24.42
CA PRO A 34 7.91 0.63 25.00
C PRO A 34 7.71 0.58 26.51
N GLU A 35 8.63 1.19 27.27
CA GLU A 35 8.52 1.28 28.73
C GLU A 35 7.26 2.06 29.09
N ASP A 36 6.36 1.44 29.87
CA ASP A 36 5.16 2.10 30.38
C ASP A 36 5.57 3.16 31.42
N PRO A 37 5.38 4.47 31.15
CA PRO A 37 5.78 5.54 32.05
C PRO A 37 4.99 5.54 33.37
N HIS A 38 3.97 4.68 33.52
CA HIS A 38 3.15 4.57 34.72
C HIS A 38 3.44 3.35 35.60
N ALA A 39 4.35 2.45 35.21
CA ALA A 39 4.66 1.21 35.96
C ALA A 39 5.32 1.44 37.35
N GLY A 40 5.71 2.67 37.67
CA GLY A 40 6.52 2.99 38.86
C GLY A 40 5.77 3.54 40.09
N LYS A 41 4.44 3.61 40.12
CA LYS A 41 3.72 4.20 41.27
C LYS A 41 2.51 3.36 41.68
N ASN A 42 2.74 2.28 42.43
CA ASN A 42 1.82 1.78 43.48
C ASN A 42 2.36 0.51 44.14
N LYS A 43 3.42 0.65 44.94
CA LYS A 43 3.75 -0.34 45.99
C LYS A 43 4.02 0.38 47.30
N ARG A 44 2.94 0.68 48.04
CA ARG A 44 2.96 0.77 49.51
C ARG A 44 1.53 0.83 50.07
N GLN A 45 1.29 -0.07 51.02
CA GLN A 45 0.20 -0.11 52.00
C GLN A 45 -1.23 -0.46 51.51
N GLN A 46 -1.62 -1.72 51.72
CA GLN A 46 -2.63 -2.00 52.75
C GLN A 46 -2.69 -3.50 53.07
N ASP A 47 -2.28 -3.82 54.30
CA ASP A 47 -2.59 -5.06 54.98
C ASP A 47 -4.08 -5.12 55.35
N GLY A 48 -4.68 -6.28 55.13
CA GLY A 48 -5.73 -6.84 55.99
C GLY A 48 -7.18 -6.36 55.78
N ARG A 49 -7.95 -7.12 54.98
CA ARG A 49 -9.21 -7.78 55.40
C ARG A 49 -9.85 -8.56 54.25
N ARG A 50 -10.21 -9.82 54.55
CA ARG A 50 -11.00 -10.73 53.70
C ARG A 50 -12.45 -10.23 53.58
N GLN A 51 -13.07 -10.30 52.40
CA GLN A 51 -14.10 -11.30 52.04
C GLN A 51 -14.89 -10.93 50.77
N GLN A 52 -15.19 -11.98 50.01
CA GLN A 52 -16.30 -12.19 49.07
C GLN A 52 -16.19 -11.65 47.62
N GLY A 53 -15.82 -12.59 46.73
CA GLY A 53 -16.63 -12.94 45.57
C GLY A 53 -16.69 -11.93 44.43
N PHE A 54 -15.65 -11.89 43.59
CA PHE A 54 -15.77 -11.34 42.24
C PHE A 54 -15.16 -12.31 41.22
N ASN A 55 -15.93 -12.60 40.18
CA ASN A 55 -15.66 -13.57 39.14
C ASN A 55 -14.69 -12.95 38.11
N PRO A 56 -13.47 -13.45 37.88
CA PRO A 56 -12.56 -12.86 36.90
C PRO A 56 -12.90 -13.42 35.52
N LYS A 57 -13.86 -12.80 34.83
CA LYS A 57 -13.96 -12.94 33.37
C LYS A 57 -12.91 -12.04 32.72
N SER A 58 -11.90 -12.69 32.14
CA SER A 58 -11.19 -12.28 30.92
C SER A 58 -10.99 -10.78 30.72
N GLN A 59 -9.93 -10.22 31.32
CA GLN A 59 -9.24 -9.09 30.72
C GLN A 59 -8.42 -9.63 29.55
N HIS A 60 -9.07 -9.78 28.39
CA HIS A 60 -8.33 -9.82 27.13
C HIS A 60 -7.82 -8.41 26.86
N SER A 61 -6.51 -8.32 26.71
CA SER A 61 -5.71 -7.19 26.29
C SER A 61 -6.32 -6.46 25.09
N HIS A 62 -6.94 -5.31 25.33
CA HIS A 62 -7.37 -4.35 24.30
C HIS A 62 -6.34 -3.22 24.09
N ASP A 63 -5.19 -3.24 24.78
CA ASP A 63 -4.29 -2.09 24.81
C ASP A 63 -3.28 -2.05 23.65
N ALA A 64 -3.11 -3.15 22.89
CA ALA A 64 -2.16 -3.22 21.78
C ALA A 64 -2.61 -2.45 20.51
N GLU A 65 -3.92 -2.24 20.31
CA GLU A 65 -4.48 -1.50 19.16
C GLU A 65 -4.52 0.03 19.36
N SER A 66 -4.10 0.54 20.53
CA SER A 66 -4.33 1.93 20.93
C SER A 66 -3.17 2.91 20.65
N SER A 67 -2.04 2.42 20.13
CA SER A 67 -0.82 3.24 19.97
C SER A 67 -0.50 3.54 18.50
N LEU A 68 0.12 4.70 18.26
CA LEU A 68 0.66 5.06 16.95
C LEU A 68 1.74 4.03 16.57
N THR A 69 1.55 3.30 15.47
CA THR A 69 2.41 2.15 15.19
C THR A 69 3.72 2.51 14.49
N VAL A 70 3.99 3.79 14.22
CA VAL A 70 5.15 4.23 13.44
C VAL A 70 6.49 3.76 14.03
N ASP A 71 6.58 3.64 15.35
CA ASP A 71 7.81 3.26 16.05
C ASP A 71 7.91 1.75 16.33
N VAL A 72 6.78 1.03 16.35
CA VAL A 72 6.70 -0.41 16.70
C VAL A 72 6.48 -1.32 15.51
N ASP A 73 5.71 -0.86 14.53
CA ASP A 73 5.49 -1.53 13.24
C ASP A 73 5.37 -0.45 12.14
N PRO A 74 6.53 0.10 11.69
CA PRO A 74 6.57 1.13 10.65
C PRO A 74 5.94 0.67 9.33
N CYS A 75 6.08 -0.63 9.01
CA CYS A 75 5.48 -1.22 7.82
C CYS A 75 3.95 -1.21 7.90
N HIS A 76 3.37 -1.56 9.05
CA HIS A 76 1.92 -1.44 9.26
C HIS A 76 1.47 0.02 9.22
N PHE A 77 2.23 0.94 9.83
CA PHE A 77 1.92 2.37 9.77
C PHE A 77 1.82 2.87 8.32
N LEU A 78 2.83 2.55 7.50
CA LEU A 78 2.88 2.99 6.11
C LEU A 78 1.79 2.33 5.28
N THR A 79 1.64 1.01 5.35
CA THR A 79 0.60 0.29 4.59
C THR A 79 -0.80 0.78 4.93
N HIS A 80 -1.11 0.96 6.22
CA HIS A 80 -2.41 1.47 6.67
C HIS A 80 -2.70 2.88 6.13
N LEU A 81 -1.70 3.77 6.10
CA LEU A 81 -1.83 5.10 5.51
C LEU A 81 -2.01 5.07 3.99
N LEU A 82 -1.23 4.24 3.28
CA LEU A 82 -1.31 4.14 1.82
C LEU A 82 -2.67 3.58 1.38
N SER A 83 -3.19 2.56 2.07
CA SER A 83 -4.52 2.00 1.83
C SER A 83 -5.63 3.03 2.10
N TYR A 84 -5.50 3.82 3.18
CA TYR A 84 -6.47 4.88 3.47
C TYR A 84 -6.50 5.97 2.40
N LEU A 85 -5.32 6.38 1.90
CA LEU A 85 -5.22 7.40 0.85
C LEU A 85 -5.74 6.91 -0.50
N GLU A 86 -5.48 5.64 -0.82
CA GLU A 86 -5.96 5.02 -2.05
C GLU A 86 -7.48 4.86 -2.06
N ALA A 87 -8.09 4.51 -0.93
CA ALA A 87 -9.54 4.34 -0.87
C ALA A 87 -10.29 5.65 -1.18
N PRO A 88 -11.29 5.61 -2.10
CA PRO A 88 -12.19 6.72 -2.35
C PRO A 88 -12.81 7.31 -1.07
N PRO A 89 -12.92 8.65 -0.93
CA PRO A 89 -13.30 9.29 0.32
C PRO A 89 -14.60 8.80 0.96
N PHE A 90 -15.63 8.51 0.15
CA PHE A 90 -16.95 8.08 0.64
C PHE A 90 -16.91 6.70 1.32
N MET A 91 -16.01 5.81 0.91
CA MET A 91 -15.88 4.46 1.49
C MET A 91 -15.06 4.43 2.79
N ARG A 92 -14.25 5.47 3.05
CA ARG A 92 -13.26 5.42 4.14
C ARG A 92 -13.90 5.17 5.50
N LYS A 93 -15.07 5.78 5.77
CA LYS A 93 -15.79 5.58 7.03
C LYS A 93 -16.30 4.15 7.21
N ALA A 94 -16.63 3.47 6.11
CA ALA A 94 -17.11 2.09 6.14
C ALA A 94 -15.96 1.08 6.26
N LEU A 95 -14.82 1.35 5.61
CA LEU A 95 -13.71 0.41 5.49
C LEU A 95 -12.62 0.59 6.56
N PHE A 96 -12.46 1.79 7.12
CA PHE A 96 -11.39 2.10 8.07
C PHE A 96 -11.96 2.47 9.43
N PRO A 97 -11.78 1.62 10.46
CA PRO A 97 -12.04 1.98 11.83
C PRO A 97 -11.21 3.21 12.26
N ILE A 98 -11.67 3.89 13.32
CA ILE A 98 -10.89 4.99 13.91
C ILE A 98 -9.58 4.41 14.44
N HIS A 99 -8.46 4.86 13.87
CA HIS A 99 -7.14 4.34 14.21
C HIS A 99 -6.13 5.48 14.45
N PRO A 100 -5.23 5.40 15.45
CA PRO A 100 -4.23 6.43 15.73
C PRO A 100 -3.32 6.79 14.54
N ASN A 101 -3.02 5.83 13.67
CA ASN A 101 -2.24 6.06 12.44
C ASN A 101 -2.90 7.11 11.52
N LEU A 102 -4.23 7.19 11.52
CA LEU A 102 -5.02 8.06 10.67
C LEU A 102 -5.36 9.40 11.31
N ARG A 103 -4.92 9.66 12.55
CA ARG A 103 -5.28 10.86 13.33
C ARG A 103 -4.90 12.18 12.64
N LEU A 104 -3.93 12.14 11.72
CA LEU A 104 -3.45 13.28 10.93
C LEU A 104 -3.62 13.07 9.43
N ALA A 105 -4.47 12.12 9.02
CA ALA A 105 -4.73 11.85 7.61
C ALA A 105 -5.32 13.07 6.87
N GLY A 106 -6.02 13.96 7.58
CA GLY A 106 -6.51 15.23 7.03
C GLY A 106 -5.42 16.24 6.63
N LEU A 107 -4.16 16.01 7.02
CA LEU A 107 -3.01 16.83 6.58
C LEU A 107 -2.30 16.25 5.34
N LEU A 108 -2.72 15.08 4.88
CA LEU A 108 -2.13 14.42 3.71
C LEU A 108 -2.74 14.98 2.42
N PRO A 109 -1.98 14.97 1.31
CA PRO A 109 -2.48 15.45 0.03
C PRO A 109 -3.66 14.61 -0.47
N THR A 110 -4.53 15.23 -1.26
CA THR A 110 -5.56 14.52 -2.03
C THR A 110 -4.92 13.67 -3.11
N MET A 111 -5.48 12.49 -3.39
CA MET A 111 -4.99 11.63 -4.47
C MET A 111 -5.62 11.98 -5.81
N ASP A 112 -6.94 12.24 -5.83
CA ASP A 112 -7.71 12.64 -7.02
C ASP A 112 -7.46 11.69 -8.21
N MET A 113 -7.53 10.38 -7.92
CA MET A 113 -7.37 9.31 -8.91
C MET A 113 -8.72 9.04 -9.61
N PRO A 114 -8.75 8.44 -10.82
CA PRO A 114 -9.98 8.28 -11.60
C PRO A 114 -11.11 7.53 -10.88
N HIS A 115 -10.79 6.65 -9.93
CA HIS A 115 -11.78 5.93 -9.11
C HIS A 115 -12.28 6.72 -7.89
N HIS A 116 -11.75 7.93 -7.65
CA HIS A 116 -12.24 8.87 -6.63
C HIS A 116 -13.32 9.73 -7.29
N PRO A 117 -14.61 9.53 -7.00
CA PRO A 117 -15.68 10.21 -7.73
C PRO A 117 -15.52 11.73 -7.70
N ASN A 118 -15.42 12.35 -8.88
CA ASN A 118 -15.39 13.80 -9.05
C ASN A 118 -16.53 14.24 -9.99
N PRO A 119 -17.33 15.25 -9.63
CA PRO A 119 -18.43 15.74 -10.48
C PRO A 119 -18.02 16.22 -11.88
N ILE A 120 -16.73 16.51 -12.10
CA ILE A 120 -16.17 17.00 -13.38
C ILE A 120 -15.70 15.83 -14.26
N ASP A 121 -15.70 14.60 -13.74
CA ASP A 121 -15.20 13.46 -14.47
C ASP A 121 -15.96 13.23 -15.79
N THR A 122 -15.19 12.93 -16.83
CA THR A 122 -15.71 12.33 -18.07
C THR A 122 -16.49 11.06 -17.70
N PRO A 123 -17.55 10.66 -18.42
CA PRO A 123 -18.29 9.45 -18.09
C PRO A 123 -17.39 8.20 -18.17
N ILE A 124 -16.82 7.81 -17.02
CA ILE A 124 -16.13 6.55 -16.80
C ILE A 124 -17.21 5.50 -16.53
N ALA A 125 -17.20 4.38 -17.26
CA ALA A 125 -18.18 3.30 -17.11
C ALA A 125 -17.91 2.40 -15.90
N TYR A 126 -16.98 2.76 -15.03
CA TYR A 126 -16.60 2.00 -13.84
C TYR A 126 -16.77 2.86 -12.58
N ARG A 127 -17.12 2.23 -11.46
CA ARG A 127 -17.20 2.85 -10.14
C ARG A 127 -16.65 1.92 -9.08
N GLU A 128 -15.99 2.49 -8.10
CA GLU A 128 -15.81 1.82 -6.82
C GLU A 128 -17.10 1.94 -6.01
N GLY A 129 -17.36 0.94 -5.18
CA GLY A 129 -18.50 0.94 -4.28
C GLY A 129 -18.26 0.15 -3.02
N VAL A 130 -19.07 0.44 -2.01
CA VAL A 130 -19.13 -0.33 -0.77
C VAL A 130 -20.54 -0.84 -0.55
N THR A 131 -20.68 -2.13 -0.30
CA THR A 131 -21.98 -2.74 -0.04
C THR A 131 -22.55 -2.23 1.28
N VAL A 132 -23.85 -1.96 1.31
CA VAL A 132 -24.55 -1.43 2.48
C VAL A 132 -25.60 -2.41 2.99
N GLU A 133 -25.95 -2.28 4.27
CA GLU A 133 -27.06 -3.04 4.84
C GLU A 133 -28.39 -2.59 4.22
N GLY A 134 -29.27 -3.55 3.92
CA GLY A 134 -30.58 -3.30 3.36
C GLY A 134 -30.91 -4.25 2.21
N MET A 135 -32.17 -4.25 1.79
CA MET A 135 -32.65 -5.02 0.66
C MET A 135 -32.94 -4.08 -0.51
N PRO A 136 -32.50 -4.39 -1.74
CA PRO A 136 -32.94 -3.65 -2.92
C PRO A 136 -34.47 -3.68 -3.07
N PRO A 137 -35.09 -2.68 -3.73
CA PRO A 137 -36.54 -2.67 -3.98
C PRO A 137 -37.06 -3.91 -4.75
N SER A 138 -36.20 -4.55 -5.54
CA SER A 138 -36.50 -5.83 -6.22
C SER A 138 -36.67 -7.02 -5.27
N GLY A 139 -36.23 -6.90 -4.01
CA GLY A 139 -36.26 -7.98 -3.02
C GLY A 139 -35.14 -9.02 -3.15
N LYS A 140 -34.20 -8.83 -4.09
CA LYS A 140 -33.04 -9.70 -4.30
C LYS A 140 -31.81 -8.86 -4.67
N GLY A 141 -30.63 -9.35 -4.28
CA GLY A 141 -29.33 -8.74 -4.60
C GLY A 141 -28.80 -7.87 -3.47
N THR A 142 -27.82 -7.01 -3.80
CA THR A 142 -27.11 -6.18 -2.82
C THR A 142 -27.17 -4.71 -3.20
N LEU A 143 -27.38 -3.84 -2.20
CA LEU A 143 -27.26 -2.39 -2.36
C LEU A 143 -25.79 -1.96 -2.21
N VAL A 144 -25.34 -1.07 -3.09
CA VAL A 144 -23.98 -0.55 -3.14
C VAL A 144 -24.01 0.97 -3.13
N ASP A 145 -23.29 1.59 -2.19
CA ASP A 145 -22.98 3.02 -2.22
C ASP A 145 -21.79 3.24 -3.16
N ILE A 146 -21.95 4.12 -4.14
CA ILE A 146 -20.93 4.47 -5.15
C ILE A 146 -20.46 5.94 -5.01
N GLY A 147 -20.76 6.59 -3.89
CA GLY A 147 -20.39 7.98 -3.62
C GLY A 147 -21.29 9.03 -4.27
N THR A 148 -22.42 8.61 -4.85
CA THR A 148 -23.44 9.50 -5.41
C THR A 148 -24.69 9.52 -4.53
N LYS A 149 -25.72 10.30 -4.90
CA LYS A 149 -26.97 10.33 -4.14
C LYS A 149 -27.77 9.05 -4.43
N GLY A 150 -27.85 8.18 -3.43
CA GLY A 150 -28.61 6.93 -3.51
C GLY A 150 -27.69 5.71 -3.54
N HIS A 151 -28.29 4.54 -3.81
CA HIS A 151 -27.57 3.28 -3.94
C HIS A 151 -27.88 2.65 -5.29
N VAL A 152 -26.91 1.90 -5.80
CA VAL A 152 -27.07 1.03 -6.96
C VAL A 152 -27.33 -0.39 -6.47
N ALA A 153 -28.13 -1.16 -7.20
CA ALA A 153 -28.35 -2.57 -6.89
C ALA A 153 -27.55 -3.46 -7.85
N VAL A 154 -26.94 -4.51 -7.32
CA VAL A 154 -26.34 -5.61 -8.09
C VAL A 154 -27.07 -6.91 -7.78
N ASP A 155 -27.09 -7.84 -8.73
CA ASP A 155 -27.83 -9.11 -8.58
C ASP A 155 -27.14 -10.09 -7.61
N ASP A 156 -25.82 -9.94 -7.42
CA ASP A 156 -25.02 -10.74 -6.51
C ASP A 156 -25.41 -10.52 -5.04
N GLU A 157 -25.33 -11.58 -4.24
CA GLU A 157 -25.45 -11.53 -2.78
C GLU A 157 -24.07 -11.35 -2.15
N ILE A 158 -23.76 -10.12 -1.73
CA ILE A 158 -22.43 -9.73 -1.24
C ILE A 158 -22.58 -9.23 0.21
N PRO A 159 -21.73 -9.69 1.16
CA PRO A 159 -21.78 -9.23 2.55
C PRO A 159 -21.67 -7.71 2.65
N PRO A 160 -22.33 -7.07 3.64
CA PRO A 160 -22.22 -5.62 3.85
C PRO A 160 -20.78 -5.22 4.20
N LYS A 161 -20.43 -3.95 3.92
CA LYS A 161 -19.09 -3.36 4.11
C LYS A 161 -17.99 -4.03 3.28
N THR A 162 -18.37 -4.58 2.13
CA THR A 162 -17.45 -5.15 1.14
C THR A 162 -17.19 -4.12 0.06
N ARG A 163 -15.90 -3.87 -0.24
CA ARG A 163 -15.49 -3.05 -1.38
C ARG A 163 -15.71 -3.85 -2.66
N VAL A 164 -16.34 -3.23 -3.66
CA VAL A 164 -16.64 -3.81 -4.97
C VAL A 164 -16.30 -2.83 -6.08
N THR A 165 -15.94 -3.36 -7.24
CA THR A 165 -15.78 -2.58 -8.47
C THR A 165 -16.96 -2.90 -9.37
N LEU A 166 -17.67 -1.86 -9.82
CA LEU A 166 -18.86 -1.97 -10.65
C LEU A 166 -18.59 -1.50 -12.07
N HIS A 167 -19.14 -2.21 -13.05
CA HIS A 167 -19.28 -1.76 -14.43
C HIS A 167 -20.71 -1.25 -14.67
N LEU A 168 -20.82 -0.04 -15.21
CA LEU A 168 -22.01 0.79 -15.37
C LEU A 168 -22.03 1.41 -16.78
N PRO A 169 -22.25 0.61 -17.84
CA PRO A 169 -22.13 1.07 -19.23
C PRO A 169 -23.14 2.15 -19.63
N GLN A 170 -24.24 2.29 -18.88
CA GLN A 170 -25.29 3.29 -19.10
C GLN A 170 -25.28 4.40 -18.04
N GLY A 171 -24.19 4.50 -17.28
CA GLY A 171 -24.04 5.45 -16.17
C GLY A 171 -24.72 5.01 -14.88
N ASP A 172 -24.69 5.89 -13.87
CA ASP A 172 -25.05 5.59 -12.48
C ASP A 172 -26.52 5.19 -12.25
N HIS A 173 -27.40 5.40 -13.25
CA HIS A 173 -28.81 5.01 -13.22
C HIS A 173 -29.14 3.77 -14.05
N GLY A 174 -28.13 3.19 -14.71
CA GLY A 174 -28.25 2.01 -15.53
C GLY A 174 -28.08 0.70 -14.74
N PRO A 175 -28.07 -0.45 -15.45
CA PRO A 175 -27.70 -1.73 -14.86
C PRO A 175 -26.24 -1.68 -14.40
N ALA A 176 -25.98 -2.34 -13.28
CA ALA A 176 -24.66 -2.44 -12.67
C ALA A 176 -24.27 -3.90 -12.49
N GLU A 177 -23.01 -4.20 -12.76
CA GLU A 177 -22.44 -5.54 -12.60
C GLU A 177 -21.19 -5.44 -11.74
N ALA A 178 -21.06 -6.32 -10.74
CA ALA A 178 -19.81 -6.47 -10.01
C ALA A 178 -18.78 -7.17 -10.90
N VAL A 179 -17.65 -6.52 -11.13
CA VAL A 179 -16.59 -7.01 -12.03
C VAL A 179 -15.28 -7.21 -11.28
N ASN A 180 -14.30 -7.83 -11.95
CA ASN A 180 -12.95 -7.94 -11.41
C ASN A 180 -12.38 -6.52 -11.15
N PRO A 181 -11.76 -6.25 -9.98
CA PRO A 181 -11.14 -4.95 -9.70
C PRO A 181 -10.06 -4.50 -10.70
N ALA A 182 -9.49 -5.42 -11.47
CA ALA A 182 -8.55 -5.12 -12.55
C ALA A 182 -9.23 -4.70 -13.87
N ALA A 183 -10.52 -4.96 -14.06
CA ALA A 183 -11.24 -4.69 -15.31
C ALA A 183 -11.18 -3.21 -15.76
N PRO A 184 -11.30 -2.19 -14.88
CA PRO A 184 -11.15 -0.80 -15.28
C PRO A 184 -9.79 -0.50 -15.94
N ARG A 185 -8.72 -1.20 -15.52
CA ARG A 185 -7.37 -1.07 -16.06
C ARG A 185 -7.19 -1.90 -17.33
N GLU A 186 -7.53 -3.19 -17.27
CA GLU A 186 -7.24 -4.16 -18.33
C GLU A 186 -8.17 -4.02 -19.54
N GLU A 187 -9.40 -3.60 -19.32
CA GLU A 187 -10.43 -3.47 -20.36
C GLU A 187 -10.79 -2.00 -20.61
N GLY A 188 -10.86 -1.19 -19.53
CA GLY A 188 -11.24 0.22 -19.60
C GLY A 188 -10.10 1.20 -19.91
N GLY A 189 -8.84 0.78 -19.75
CA GLY A 189 -7.68 1.66 -19.92
C GLY A 189 -7.56 2.78 -18.88
N PHE A 190 -8.26 2.67 -17.75
CA PHE A 190 -8.22 3.64 -16.66
C PHE A 190 -7.20 3.24 -15.59
N TYR A 191 -6.48 4.22 -15.06
CA TYR A 191 -5.79 4.01 -13.79
C TYR A 191 -6.80 3.87 -12.67
N TRP A 192 -6.66 2.82 -11.82
CA TRP A 192 -7.67 2.46 -10.82
C TRP A 192 -7.11 2.34 -9.40
N GLY A 193 -6.06 3.13 -9.11
CA GLY A 193 -5.36 3.10 -7.83
C GLY A 193 -4.33 2.00 -7.73
N TYR A 194 -3.90 1.71 -6.50
CA TYR A 194 -2.88 0.71 -6.20
C TYR A 194 -3.33 -0.26 -5.11
N ASN A 195 -2.94 -1.52 -5.24
CA ASN A 195 -3.01 -2.47 -4.13
C ASN A 195 -1.83 -2.25 -3.17
N VAL A 196 -2.06 -2.46 -1.87
CA VAL A 196 -1.02 -2.32 -0.84
C VAL A 196 -0.74 -3.69 -0.24
N ARG A 197 0.51 -4.14 -0.33
CA ARG A 197 0.97 -5.40 0.26
C ARG A 197 2.08 -5.13 1.27
N LYS A 198 2.04 -5.83 2.41
CA LYS A 198 3.16 -5.88 3.36
C LYS A 198 3.98 -7.13 3.06
N ALA A 199 5.29 -7.00 2.99
CA ALA A 199 6.23 -8.11 2.90
C ALA A 199 7.09 -8.16 4.18
N SER A 200 7.33 -9.37 4.68
CA SER A 200 8.07 -9.57 5.93
C SER A 200 9.59 -9.34 5.82
N ALA A 201 10.12 -9.35 4.60
CA ALA A 201 11.53 -9.13 4.27
C ALA A 201 11.66 -8.80 2.76
N LEU A 202 12.88 -8.55 2.28
CA LEU A 202 13.13 -8.29 0.85
C LEU A 202 12.83 -9.53 -0.01
N SER A 203 13.20 -10.74 0.42
CA SER A 203 12.89 -12.00 -0.28
C SER A 203 11.39 -12.21 -0.47
N ALA A 204 10.60 -11.89 0.57
CA ALA A 204 9.14 -12.00 0.54
C ALA A 204 8.47 -11.08 -0.49
N VAL A 205 9.15 -10.01 -0.95
CA VAL A 205 8.66 -9.19 -2.07
C VAL A 205 8.46 -10.06 -3.31
N PHE A 206 9.41 -10.94 -3.61
CA PHE A 206 9.41 -11.82 -4.79
C PHE A 206 8.61 -13.10 -4.55
N GLU A 207 8.80 -13.77 -3.41
CA GLU A 207 8.16 -15.06 -3.11
C GLU A 207 6.64 -14.95 -2.98
N GLU A 208 6.13 -13.82 -2.48
CA GLU A 208 4.70 -13.57 -2.25
C GLU A 208 4.09 -12.71 -3.38
N CYS A 209 4.70 -12.72 -4.57
CA CYS A 209 4.16 -12.05 -5.74
C CYS A 209 2.78 -12.63 -6.09
N PRO A 210 1.74 -11.79 -6.28
CA PRO A 210 0.39 -12.29 -6.59
C PRO A 210 0.21 -12.72 -8.06
N HIS A 211 1.21 -12.46 -8.92
CA HIS A 211 1.11 -12.71 -10.35
C HIS A 211 1.64 -14.09 -10.72
N GLU A 212 0.87 -14.82 -11.54
CA GLU A 212 1.36 -16.05 -12.14
C GLU A 212 2.57 -15.76 -13.05
N GLY A 213 3.69 -16.43 -12.77
CA GLY A 213 4.97 -16.16 -13.43
C GLY A 213 5.84 -15.10 -12.75
N GLY A 214 5.36 -14.48 -11.66
CA GLY A 214 6.10 -13.48 -10.90
C GLY A 214 6.22 -12.12 -11.59
N TYR A 215 7.13 -11.29 -11.10
CA TYR A 215 7.55 -10.07 -11.79
C TYR A 215 8.55 -10.45 -12.89
N ASP A 216 8.16 -10.29 -14.16
CA ASP A 216 8.98 -10.69 -15.32
C ASP A 216 10.04 -9.66 -15.71
N VAL A 217 9.99 -8.48 -15.09
CA VAL A 217 11.09 -7.50 -15.07
C VAL A 217 11.24 -6.94 -13.66
N SER A 218 12.46 -6.96 -13.14
CA SER A 218 12.81 -6.44 -11.82
C SER A 218 13.94 -5.41 -11.89
N ILE A 219 13.72 -4.25 -11.28
CA ILE A 219 14.66 -3.13 -11.26
C ILE A 219 14.96 -2.77 -9.81
N GLY A 220 16.22 -2.92 -9.40
CA GLY A 220 16.71 -2.39 -8.13
C GLY A 220 17.40 -1.04 -8.32
N THR A 221 17.17 -0.11 -7.39
CA THR A 221 17.78 1.22 -7.44
C THR A 221 18.93 1.37 -6.43
N SER A 222 20.06 1.90 -6.89
CA SER A 222 21.25 2.15 -6.06
C SER A 222 22.16 3.20 -6.68
N ASP A 223 22.85 4.00 -5.86
CA ASP A 223 23.86 4.96 -6.32
C ASP A 223 25.07 4.26 -7.01
N ARG A 224 25.24 2.96 -6.77
CA ARG A 224 26.24 2.09 -7.39
C ARG A 224 25.77 1.38 -8.66
N GLY A 225 24.52 1.60 -9.07
CA GLY A 225 23.96 1.00 -10.29
C GLY A 225 24.45 1.65 -11.58
N GLU A 226 24.06 1.06 -12.71
CA GLU A 226 24.30 1.62 -14.03
C GLU A 226 23.31 2.75 -14.35
N THR A 227 23.69 3.68 -15.22
CA THR A 227 22.77 4.76 -15.61
C THR A 227 21.62 4.21 -16.47
N VAL A 228 20.43 4.79 -16.32
CA VAL A 228 19.25 4.42 -17.12
C VAL A 228 19.53 4.46 -18.62
N ALA A 229 20.26 5.49 -19.08
CA ALA A 229 20.62 5.64 -20.50
C ALA A 229 21.59 4.56 -21.01
N LYS A 230 22.42 3.97 -20.13
CA LYS A 230 23.34 2.89 -20.50
C LYS A 230 22.59 1.56 -20.62
N VAL A 231 21.71 1.26 -19.68
CA VAL A 231 20.95 -0.01 -19.64
C VAL A 231 19.83 -0.02 -20.67
N PHE A 232 19.14 1.12 -20.86
CA PHE A 232 18.05 1.29 -21.82
C PHE A 232 18.40 2.38 -22.84
N PRO A 233 19.28 2.07 -23.82
CA PRO A 233 19.73 3.05 -24.81
C PRO A 233 18.65 3.38 -25.85
N ASP A 234 17.78 2.41 -26.19
CA ASP A 234 16.65 2.66 -27.09
C ASP A 234 15.49 3.26 -26.31
N GLN A 235 15.46 4.58 -26.25
CA GLN A 235 14.41 5.32 -25.55
C GLN A 235 13.14 5.56 -26.39
N ARG A 236 13.03 4.94 -27.57
CA ARG A 236 11.89 5.16 -28.48
C ARG A 236 10.78 4.14 -28.35
N ARG A 237 11.01 3.05 -27.61
CA ARG A 237 10.07 1.95 -27.47
C ARG A 237 9.93 1.55 -26.00
N PRO A 238 8.71 1.38 -25.49
CA PRO A 238 8.50 0.78 -24.19
C PRO A 238 9.15 -0.61 -24.12
N LEU A 239 9.58 -0.96 -22.92
CA LEU A 239 10.03 -2.30 -22.61
C LEU A 239 8.84 -3.25 -22.69
N LYS A 240 9.07 -4.46 -23.19
CA LYS A 240 8.06 -5.52 -23.17
C LYS A 240 8.12 -6.23 -21.83
N PHE A 241 7.03 -6.15 -21.06
CA PHE A 241 6.87 -6.84 -19.78
C PHE A 241 5.38 -7.05 -19.51
N LYS A 242 5.04 -7.93 -18.56
CA LYS A 242 3.69 -8.09 -18.01
C LYS A 242 3.57 -7.45 -16.63
N HIS A 243 4.57 -7.69 -15.77
CA HIS A 243 4.62 -7.24 -14.38
C HIS A 243 6.04 -6.75 -14.04
N MET A 244 6.23 -5.43 -14.07
CA MET A 244 7.50 -4.80 -13.70
C MET A 244 7.53 -4.42 -12.22
N LEU A 245 8.57 -4.85 -11.50
CA LEU A 245 8.86 -4.45 -10.13
C LEU A 245 10.00 -3.41 -10.12
N VAL A 246 9.80 -2.29 -9.44
CA VAL A 246 10.86 -1.31 -9.14
C VAL A 246 11.05 -1.20 -7.63
N VAL A 247 12.24 -1.57 -7.14
CA VAL A 247 12.56 -1.60 -5.71
C VAL A 247 13.42 -0.40 -5.33
N PHE A 248 12.97 0.31 -4.29
CA PHE A 248 13.67 1.44 -3.69
C PHE A 248 14.11 1.08 -2.27
N GLY A 249 15.37 1.35 -1.96
CA GLY A 249 15.90 1.17 -0.61
C GLY A 249 15.53 2.31 0.34
N GLY A 250 15.70 2.05 1.63
CA GLY A 250 15.78 3.09 2.66
C GLY A 250 17.10 3.86 2.60
N PRO A 251 17.40 4.70 3.60
CA PRO A 251 18.63 5.49 3.66
C PRO A 251 19.94 4.67 3.60
N LYS A 252 19.88 3.38 3.92
CA LYS A 252 21.02 2.45 3.88
C LYS A 252 21.07 1.60 2.59
N GLY A 253 20.17 1.83 1.64
CA GLY A 253 20.09 1.08 0.39
C GLY A 253 19.37 -0.26 0.52
N ILE A 254 19.15 -0.91 -0.62
CA ILE A 254 18.51 -2.24 -0.70
C ILE A 254 19.46 -3.32 -0.15
N GLU A 255 20.78 -3.10 -0.29
CA GLU A 255 21.82 -3.99 0.23
C GLU A 255 21.73 -4.19 1.75
N PHE A 256 21.26 -3.16 2.47
CA PHE A 256 21.00 -3.27 3.90
C PHE A 256 19.85 -4.23 4.18
N ALA A 257 18.76 -4.13 3.43
CA ALA A 257 17.63 -5.04 3.54
C ALA A 257 18.02 -6.48 3.20
N ALA A 258 18.78 -6.68 2.11
CA ALA A 258 19.28 -8.00 1.74
C ALA A 258 20.18 -8.61 2.83
N SER A 259 21.04 -7.80 3.45
CA SER A 259 21.93 -8.26 4.52
C SER A 259 21.19 -8.63 5.81
N ASN A 260 20.02 -8.02 6.07
CA ASN A 260 19.17 -8.34 7.21
C ASN A 260 18.12 -9.42 6.91
N ASP A 261 18.03 -9.90 5.68
CA ASP A 261 17.10 -10.95 5.30
C ASP A 261 17.76 -12.32 5.53
N PRO A 262 17.27 -13.16 6.46
CA PRO A 262 17.91 -14.44 6.77
C PRO A 262 17.96 -15.41 5.59
N LYS A 263 16.98 -15.37 4.68
CA LYS A 263 16.95 -16.24 3.50
C LYS A 263 17.99 -15.81 2.49
N LEU A 264 18.06 -14.52 2.19
CA LEU A 264 19.06 -13.97 1.27
C LEU A 264 20.48 -14.15 1.82
N ALA A 265 20.68 -13.92 3.11
CA ALA A 265 21.95 -14.17 3.79
C ALA A 265 22.38 -15.65 3.68
N ALA A 266 21.45 -16.59 3.86
CA ALA A 266 21.73 -18.03 3.70
C ALA A 266 22.11 -18.40 2.25
N MET A 267 21.63 -17.64 1.26
CA MET A 267 21.98 -17.79 -0.16
C MET A 267 23.28 -17.05 -0.54
N GLY A 268 23.93 -16.36 0.40
CA GLY A 268 25.13 -15.56 0.13
C GLY A 268 24.85 -14.23 -0.57
N VAL A 269 23.59 -13.78 -0.58
CA VAL A 269 23.17 -12.53 -1.21
C VAL A 269 23.25 -11.39 -0.20
N TYR A 270 24.34 -10.64 -0.23
CA TYR A 270 24.57 -9.46 0.59
C TYR A 270 25.53 -8.49 -0.10
N GLY A 271 25.58 -7.23 0.36
CA GLY A 271 26.47 -6.22 -0.22
C GLY A 271 26.28 -6.10 -1.74
N SER A 272 27.36 -6.21 -2.52
CA SER A 272 27.28 -6.15 -3.99
C SER A 272 26.50 -7.32 -4.61
N GLY A 273 26.43 -8.48 -3.97
CA GLY A 273 25.64 -9.62 -4.47
C GLY A 273 24.15 -9.33 -4.52
N THR A 274 23.66 -8.32 -3.80
CA THR A 274 22.26 -7.87 -3.84
C THR A 274 21.79 -7.53 -5.26
N SER A 275 22.67 -7.04 -6.14
CA SER A 275 22.28 -6.71 -7.51
C SER A 275 21.85 -7.93 -8.32
N GLU A 276 22.29 -9.14 -7.95
CA GLU A 276 21.95 -10.40 -8.62
C GLU A 276 20.48 -10.81 -8.41
N LEU A 277 19.76 -10.16 -7.48
CA LEU A 277 18.32 -10.35 -7.29
C LEU A 277 17.48 -9.67 -8.38
N PHE A 278 18.08 -8.80 -9.19
CA PHE A 278 17.36 -7.93 -10.11
C PHE A 278 17.85 -8.13 -11.54
N ASP A 279 16.94 -8.03 -12.51
CA ASP A 279 17.30 -8.02 -13.93
C ASP A 279 18.11 -6.75 -14.28
N HIS A 280 17.80 -5.64 -13.60
CA HIS A 280 18.47 -4.36 -13.79
C HIS A 280 18.80 -3.70 -12.45
N TRP A 281 20.03 -3.18 -12.35
CA TRP A 281 20.53 -2.47 -11.17
C TRP A 281 20.94 -1.04 -11.53
N LEU A 282 20.13 -0.06 -11.14
CA LEU A 282 20.18 1.28 -11.74
C LEU A 282 20.51 2.40 -10.76
N ASN A 283 21.37 3.31 -11.19
CA ASN A 283 21.51 4.64 -10.63
C ASN A 283 20.54 5.60 -11.34
N ILE A 284 19.49 5.99 -10.61
CA ILE A 284 18.43 6.89 -11.08
C ILE A 284 18.80 8.38 -11.03
N LEU A 285 19.89 8.74 -10.33
CA LEU A 285 20.38 10.13 -10.25
C LEU A 285 21.92 10.18 -10.25
N PRO A 286 22.58 9.92 -11.39
CA PRO A 286 24.02 10.05 -11.51
C PRO A 286 24.49 11.48 -11.21
N GLY A 287 25.57 11.61 -10.45
CA GLY A 287 26.10 12.93 -10.07
C GLY A 287 25.25 13.68 -9.04
N GLN A 288 24.46 12.98 -8.23
CA GLN A 288 23.68 13.59 -7.14
C GLN A 288 24.53 14.52 -6.27
N GLY A 289 24.01 15.72 -5.99
CA GLY A 289 24.69 16.72 -5.16
C GLY A 289 24.50 16.51 -3.65
N SER A 290 23.55 15.67 -3.24
CA SER A 290 23.35 15.26 -1.85
C SER A 290 24.01 13.91 -1.61
N ARG A 291 24.54 13.67 -0.40
CA ARG A 291 25.05 12.35 -0.01
C ARG A 291 23.96 11.29 0.06
N VAL A 292 22.72 11.70 0.32
CA VAL A 292 21.56 10.81 0.46
C VAL A 292 20.39 11.40 -0.32
N VAL A 293 19.75 10.57 -1.13
CA VAL A 293 18.44 10.85 -1.73
C VAL A 293 17.42 10.10 -0.89
N ARG A 294 16.44 10.80 -0.31
CA ARG A 294 15.42 10.16 0.53
C ARG A 294 14.50 9.31 -0.35
N THR A 295 13.94 8.22 0.18
CA THR A 295 13.09 7.31 -0.61
C THR A 295 11.91 8.02 -1.27
N ASP A 296 11.27 8.99 -0.59
CA ASP A 296 10.19 9.80 -1.16
C ASP A 296 10.65 10.66 -2.36
N GLU A 297 11.92 11.10 -2.39
CA GLU A 297 12.52 11.83 -3.53
C GLU A 297 12.92 10.85 -4.64
N ALA A 298 13.56 9.74 -4.26
CA ALA A 298 14.03 8.70 -5.17
C ALA A 298 12.88 8.12 -6.00
N MET A 299 11.70 7.92 -5.41
CA MET A 299 10.53 7.44 -6.15
C MET A 299 10.12 8.42 -7.26
N TYR A 300 10.06 9.73 -7.01
CA TYR A 300 9.74 10.70 -8.05
C TYR A 300 10.79 10.72 -9.15
N ILE A 301 12.07 10.72 -8.79
CA ILE A 301 13.18 10.76 -9.76
C ILE A 301 13.19 9.48 -10.59
N GLY A 302 13.13 8.32 -9.93
CA GLY A 302 13.18 7.00 -10.57
C GLY A 302 11.99 6.77 -11.48
N LEU A 303 10.76 6.96 -10.99
CA LEU A 303 9.56 6.75 -11.81
C LEU A 303 9.48 7.74 -12.98
N SER A 304 9.96 8.98 -12.82
CA SER A 304 10.08 9.92 -13.94
C SER A 304 11.12 9.46 -14.97
N GLY A 305 12.31 9.07 -14.51
CA GLY A 305 13.41 8.64 -15.37
C GLY A 305 13.13 7.33 -16.10
N LEU A 306 12.31 6.46 -15.51
CA LEU A 306 11.91 5.17 -16.05
C LEU A 306 10.59 5.20 -16.81
N ARG A 307 9.83 6.30 -16.78
CA ARG A 307 8.47 6.40 -17.37
C ARG A 307 8.37 5.86 -18.80
N ARG A 308 9.40 6.09 -19.62
CA ARG A 308 9.46 5.63 -21.02
C ARG A 308 9.49 4.11 -21.18
N LEU A 309 9.80 3.37 -20.12
CA LEU A 309 9.81 1.91 -20.16
C LEU A 309 8.40 1.31 -20.24
N TRP A 310 7.37 2.03 -19.82
CA TRP A 310 5.97 1.55 -19.87
C TRP A 310 5.00 2.54 -20.52
N ASP A 311 5.43 3.76 -20.80
CA ASP A 311 4.64 4.75 -21.53
C ASP A 311 5.34 5.13 -22.84
N SER A 312 4.55 5.17 -23.91
CA SER A 312 5.02 5.38 -25.29
C SER A 312 4.98 6.84 -25.73
N ASN A 313 4.50 7.74 -24.87
CA ASN A 313 4.30 9.16 -25.20
C ASN A 313 5.61 9.97 -25.21
#